data_AF-A0A536I6L7-F1
#
_entry.id   AF-A0A536I6L7-F1
#
_cell.length_a   1.000
_cell.length_b   1.000
_cell.length_c   1.000
_cell.angle_alpha   90.00
_cell.angle_beta   90.00
_cell.angle_gamma   90.00
#
_symmetry.space_group_name_H-M   'P 1'
#
loop_
_entity.id
_entity.type
_entity.pdbx_description
1 polymer ?
#
loop_
_entity_poly.entity_id
_entity_poly.type
_entity_poly.pdbx_seq_one_letter_code
_entity_poly.pdbx_strand_id
1 'polypeptide(L)' 'MFRWWFGAGIGCKGSRVIPAGTANGSPAFGQYKPSATGSGYEPWALQVVELTPEGVGEITFFLDTAKLFPLFGLPPRLDA' A
#
# COMPACT_ATOMS: atom_id res chain seq x y z
N MET A 1 19.13 -14.22 0.24
CA MET A 1 18.22 -13.23 0.86
C MET A 1 17.15 -12.72 -0.10
N PHE A 2 17.47 -12.09 -1.24
CA PHE A 2 16.46 -11.41 -2.09
C PHE A 2 15.59 -12.29 -3.00
N ARG A 3 15.81 -13.61 -3.02
CA ARG A 3 15.16 -14.53 -3.97
C ARG A 3 13.64 -14.57 -3.85
N TRP A 4 13.10 -14.35 -2.65
CA TRP A 4 11.65 -14.23 -2.45
C TRP A 4 11.08 -12.95 -3.08
N TRP A 5 11.77 -11.82 -2.91
CA TRP A 5 11.38 -10.50 -3.42
C TRP A 5 11.31 -10.45 -4.95
N PHE A 6 12.24 -11.13 -5.61
CA PHE A 6 12.26 -11.28 -7.07
C PHE A 6 11.49 -12.51 -7.58
N GLY A 7 10.93 -13.31 -6.68
CA GLY A 7 10.09 -14.47 -6.97
C GLY A 7 8.64 -14.18 -6.65
N ALA A 8 8.07 -14.84 -5.64
CA ALA A 8 6.67 -14.67 -5.23
C ALA A 8 6.32 -13.21 -4.87
N GLY A 9 7.27 -12.46 -4.29
CA GLY A 9 7.08 -11.05 -3.91
C GLY A 9 7.13 -10.04 -5.05
N ILE A 10 7.42 -10.48 -6.29
CA ILE A 10 7.65 -9.58 -7.44
C ILE A 10 6.42 -8.73 -7.78
N GLY A 11 5.22 -9.16 -7.39
CA GLY A 11 3.97 -8.43 -7.64
C GLY A 11 3.90 -7.05 -6.97
N CYS A 12 4.82 -6.71 -6.07
CA CYS A 12 4.94 -5.36 -5.53
C CYS A 12 5.84 -4.44 -6.38
N LYS A 13 6.62 -4.98 -7.33
CA LYS A 13 7.53 -4.18 -8.17
C LYS A 13 6.74 -3.17 -9.00
N GLY A 14 7.17 -1.92 -8.94
CA GLY A 14 6.53 -0.81 -9.65
C GLY A 14 5.26 -0.28 -8.99
N SER A 15 4.92 -0.74 -7.77
CA SER A 15 3.78 -0.15 -7.03
C SER A 15 3.97 1.33 -6.75
N ARG A 16 2.86 2.06 -6.67
CA ARG A 16 2.80 3.42 -6.14
C ARG A 16 2.29 3.40 -4.71
N VAL A 17 2.85 4.24 -3.86
CA VAL A 17 2.42 4.43 -2.48
C VAL A 17 2.14 5.92 -2.31
N ILE A 18 0.92 6.25 -1.88
CA ILE A 18 0.51 7.64 -1.66
C ILE A 18 0.07 7.84 -0.20
N PRO A 19 0.28 9.04 0.37
CA PRO A 19 -0.16 9.33 1.74
C PRO A 19 -1.68 9.18 1.89
N ALA A 20 -2.11 8.60 3.00
CA ALA A 20 -3.53 8.44 3.37
C ALA A 20 -3.87 9.15 4.69
N GLY A 21 -2.97 9.99 5.22
CA GLY A 21 -3.14 10.61 6.53
C GLY A 21 -2.74 9.66 7.66
N THR A 22 -3.62 9.49 8.65
CA THR A 22 -3.36 8.63 9.81
C THR A 22 -4.49 7.63 10.05
N ALA A 23 -4.13 6.46 10.58
CA ALA A 23 -5.05 5.46 11.10
C ALA A 23 -4.76 5.31 12.60
N ASN A 24 -5.70 5.72 13.45
CA ASN A 24 -5.55 5.67 14.92
C ASN A 24 -4.26 6.30 15.46
N GLY A 25 -3.79 7.39 14.82
CA GLY A 25 -2.57 8.10 15.22
C GLY A 25 -1.28 7.61 14.55
N SER A 26 -1.30 6.46 13.86
CA SER A 26 -0.18 5.97 13.06
C SER A 26 -0.24 6.45 11.62
N PRO A 27 0.89 6.80 10.97
CA PRO A 27 0.92 7.13 9.54
C PRO A 27 0.31 6.03 8.67
N ALA A 28 -0.52 6.42 7.71
CA ALA A 28 -1.18 5.50 6.80
C ALA A 28 -0.86 5.84 5.34
N PHE A 29 -0.75 4.81 4.50
CA PHE A 29 -0.45 4.94 3.08
C PHE A 29 -1.31 4.00 2.23
N GLY A 30 -1.83 4.50 1.11
CA GLY A 30 -2.48 3.67 0.10
C GLY A 30 -1.46 3.11 -0.88
N GLN A 31 -1.37 1.79 -0.99
CA GLN A 31 -0.57 1.12 -2.01
C GLN A 31 -1.43 0.70 -3.21
N TYR A 32 -0.92 0.99 -4.40
CA TYR A 32 -1.48 0.59 -5.68
C TYR A 32 -0.47 -0.21 -6.48
N LYS A 33 -0.85 -1.39 -6.97
CA LYS A 33 -0.01 -2.24 -7.83
C LYS A 33 -0.24 -1.91 -9.30
N PRO A 34 0.76 -2.07 -10.19
CA PRO A 34 0.53 -1.96 -11.61
C PRO A 34 -0.63 -2.87 -12.04
N SER A 35 -1.56 -2.35 -12.83
CA SER A 35 -2.66 -3.15 -13.34
C SER A 35 -2.15 -4.29 -14.22
N ALA A 36 -2.72 -5.49 -14.06
CA ALA A 36 -2.41 -6.63 -14.93
C ALA A 36 -2.83 -6.38 -16.40
N THR A 37 -3.75 -5.44 -16.64
CA THR A 37 -4.17 -5.02 -17.99
C THR A 37 -3.20 -4.02 -18.62
N GLY A 38 -2.17 -3.57 -17.89
CA GLY A 38 -1.19 -2.59 -18.35
C GLY A 38 -1.64 -1.13 -18.31
N SER A 39 -2.88 -0.86 -17.88
CA SER A 39 -3.41 0.50 -17.74
C SER A 39 -3.59 0.90 -16.27
N GLY A 40 -2.79 1.86 -15.82
CA GLY A 40 -2.85 2.45 -14.49
C GLY A 40 -2.45 1.50 -13.35
N TYR A 41 -2.96 1.79 -12.16
CA TYR A 41 -2.67 1.06 -10.94
C TYR A 41 -3.94 0.69 -10.16
N GLU A 42 -3.96 -0.55 -9.67
CA GLU A 42 -5.04 -1.17 -8.90
C GLU A 42 -4.79 -1.04 -7.40
N PRO A 43 -5.82 -0.76 -6.59
CA PRO A 43 -5.67 -0.68 -5.14
C PRO A 43 -5.28 -2.06 -4.57
N TRP A 44 -4.28 -2.10 -3.69
CA TRP A 44 -3.80 -3.36 -3.12
C TRP A 44 -3.87 -3.42 -1.60
N ALA A 45 -3.39 -2.40 -0.88
CA ALA A 45 -3.46 -2.39 0.57
C ALA A 45 -3.45 -0.96 1.12
N LEU A 46 -4.12 -0.79 2.26
CA LEU A 46 -3.83 0.30 3.18
C LEU A 46 -2.71 -0.17 4.11
N GLN A 47 -1.56 0.49 4.06
CA GLN A 47 -0.45 0.25 4.97
C GLN A 47 -0.58 1.18 6.17
N VAL A 48 -0.53 0.62 7.37
CA VAL A 48 -0.41 1.40 8.61
C VAL A 48 0.97 1.11 9.18
N VAL A 49 1.75 2.17 9.40
CA VAL A 49 3.14 2.07 9.83
C VAL A 49 3.22 2.51 11.29
N GLU A 50 3.57 1.58 12.16
CA GLU A 50 3.84 1.87 13.56
C GLU A 50 5.30 2.27 13.74
N LEU A 51 5.51 3.38 14.44
CA LEU A 51 6.83 3.95 14.68
C LEU A 51 7.22 3.78 16.15
N THR A 52 8.47 3.41 16.37
CA THR A 52 9.17 3.46 17.66
C THR A 52 10.16 4.63 17.67
N PRO A 53 10.77 4.98 18.82
CA PRO A 53 11.81 6.00 18.87
C PRO A 53 13.02 5.72 17.97
N GLU A 54 13.27 4.45 17.62
CA GLU A 54 14.41 4.00 16.83
C GLU A 54 14.08 3.84 15.33
N GLY A 55 12.80 3.85 14.94
CA GLY A 55 12.38 3.72 13.55
C GLY A 55 11.04 3.00 13.37
N VAL A 56 10.92 2.22 12.30
CA VAL A 56 9.70 1.45 11.99
C VAL A 56 9.66 0.18 12.82
N GLY A 57 8.64 0.05 13.67
CA GLY A 57 8.41 -1.15 14.48
C GLY A 57 7.58 -2.20 13.76
N GLU A 58 6.48 -1.77 13.10
CA GLU A 58 5.58 -2.65 12.36
C GLU A 58 5.03 -1.96 11.10
N ILE A 59 4.73 -2.77 10.09
CA ILE A 59 3.92 -2.37 8.94
C ILE A 59 2.79 -3.39 8.79
N THR A 60 1.56 -2.97 9.06
CA THR A 60 0.36 -3.79 8.87
C THR A 60 -0.29 -3.48 7.53
N PHE A 61 -0.68 -4.52 6.78
CA PHE A 61 -1.29 -4.39 5.45
C PHE A 61 -2.75 -4.82 5.49
N PHE A 62 -3.68 -3.86 5.38
CA PHE A 62 -5.10 -4.16 5.28
C PHE A 62 -5.53 -4.25 3.81
N LEU A 63 -6.03 -5.42 3.40
CA LEU A 63 -6.27 -5.74 1.99
C LEU A 63 -7.71 -5.43 1.51
N ASP A 64 -8.63 -5.10 2.42
CA ASP A 64 -10.02 -4.73 2.07
C ASP A 64 -10.09 -3.29 1.57
N THR A 65 -9.52 -3.05 0.40
CA THR A 65 -9.38 -1.71 -0.18
C THR A 65 -10.72 -1.13 -0.61
N ALA A 66 -11.67 -1.98 -1.04
CA ALA A 66 -13.02 -1.55 -1.41
C ALA A 66 -13.75 -0.88 -0.23
N LYS A 67 -13.55 -1.39 0.99
CA LYS A 67 -14.10 -0.77 2.21
C LYS A 67 -13.24 0.38 2.72
N LEU A 68 -11.92 0.21 2.76
CA LEU A 68 -11.04 1.12 3.48
C LEU A 68 -10.69 2.38 2.68
N PHE A 69 -10.41 2.27 1.38
CA PHE A 69 -9.92 3.42 0.61
C PHE A 69 -10.87 4.62 0.64
N PRO A 70 -12.21 4.45 0.50
CA PRO A 70 -13.15 5.56 0.64
C PRO A 70 -13.07 6.27 2.00
N LEU A 71 -12.80 5.54 3.09
CA LEU A 71 -12.69 6.11 4.44
C LEU A 71 -11.45 6.99 4.61
N PHE A 72 -10.41 6.75 3.81
CA PHE A 72 -9.15 7.51 3.81
C PHE A 72 -9.08 8.52 2.66
N GLY A 73 -10.16 8.72 1.91
CA GLY A 73 -10.19 9.62 0.74
C GLY A 73 -9.26 9.20 -0.39
N LEU A 74 -8.87 7.92 -0.43
CA LEU A 74 -7.97 7.37 -1.44
C LEU A 74 -8.72 7.15 -2.76
N PRO A 75 -8.13 7.49 -3.92
CA PRO A 75 -8.72 7.18 -5.22
C PRO A 75 -8.98 5.68 -5.40
N PRO A 76 -10.07 5.28 -6.09
CA PRO A 76 -10.35 3.86 -6.33
C PRO A 76 -9.31 3.20 -7.24
N ARG A 77 -8.65 3.97 -8.12
CA ARG A 77 -7.53 3.57 -8.99
C ARG A 77 -6.63 4.78 -9.23
N LEU A 78 -5.40 4.56 -9.68
CA LEU A 78 -4.53 5.63 -10.18
C LEU A 78 -4.26 5.45 -11.68
N ASP A 79 -4.06 6.57 -12.36
CA ASP A 79 -3.59 6.58 -13.75
C ASP A 79 -2.10 6.22 -13.86
N ALA A 80 -1.69 5.83 -15.07
CA ALA A 80 -0.32 5.43 -15.40
C ALA A 80 0.70 6.56 -15.23
#